data_AF-A0A1F7FG33-F1
#
_entry.id   AF-A0A1F7FG33-F1
#
_cell.length_a   1.000
_cell.length_b   1.000
_cell.length_c   1.000
_cell.angle_alpha   90.00
_cell.angle_beta   90.00
_cell.angle_gamma   90.00
#
_symmetry.space_group_name_H-M   'P 1'
#
loop_
_entity.id
_entity.type
_entity.pdbx_description
1 polymer ?
#
loop_
_entity_poly.entity_id
_entity_poly.type
_entity_poly.pdbx_seq_one_letter_code
_entity_poly.pdbx_strand_id
1 'polypeptide(L)'
;MSSTRQSATLTVDSRNRICLTKILGSEKISSVVAHMENERIILDPMVEIPAREAWIYKNKKALASLQKGLSLKTSVSRGSFAKYAEE
;
A
#
# COMPACT_ATOMS: atom_id res chain seq x y z
N MET A 1 1.11 -0.01 -18.87
CA MET A 1 2.23 0.53 -18.09
C MET A 1 3.36 -0.48 -18.22
N SER A 2 4.41 -0.14 -18.97
CA SER A 2 5.55 -1.05 -19.18
C SER A 2 6.27 -1.26 -17.85
N SER A 3 6.29 -2.48 -17.33
CA SER A 3 7.02 -2.82 -16.12
C SER A 3 8.53 -2.77 -16.41
N THR A 4 9.21 -1.72 -15.95
CA THR A 4 10.66 -1.62 -16.02
C THR A 4 11.28 -2.67 -15.11
N ARG A 5 12.05 -3.60 -15.69
CA ARG A 5 12.76 -4.63 -14.92
C ARG A 5 13.99 -4.01 -14.26
N GLN A 6 13.94 -3.78 -12.96
CA GLN A 6 15.10 -3.39 -12.17
C GLN A 6 15.84 -4.65 -11.70
N SER A 7 17.16 -4.69 -11.90
CA SER A 7 18.02 -5.79 -11.45
C SER A 7 19.26 -5.22 -10.78
N ALA A 8 19.65 -5.81 -9.66
CA ALA A 8 20.86 -5.46 -8.92
C ALA A 8 21.47 -6.72 -8.33
N THR A 9 22.79 -6.79 -8.30
CA THR A 9 23.50 -7.86 -7.58
C THR A 9 23.56 -7.49 -6.10
N LEU A 10 23.05 -8.36 -5.24
CA LEU A 10 23.02 -8.19 -3.79
C LEU A 10 23.87 -9.27 -3.13
N THR A 11 24.53 -8.93 -2.04
CA THR A 11 25.27 -9.88 -1.21
C THR A 11 24.42 -10.30 -0.02
N VAL A 12 24.55 -11.56 0.38
CA VAL A 12 23.91 -12.11 1.58
C VAL A 12 24.82 -11.84 2.77
N ASP A 13 24.26 -11.32 3.86
CA ASP A 13 25.02 -11.09 5.09
C ASP A 13 25.18 -12.36 5.94
N SER A 14 25.92 -12.27 7.06
CA SER A 14 26.16 -13.39 7.97
C SER A 14 24.91 -13.93 8.68
N ARG A 15 23.76 -13.25 8.54
CA ARG A 15 22.46 -13.65 9.10
C ARG A 15 21.48 -14.07 8.02
N ASN A 16 21.95 -14.37 6.80
CA ASN A 16 21.14 -14.75 5.65
C ASN A 16 20.14 -13.66 5.21
N ARG A 17 20.46 -12.37 5.41
CA ARG A 17 19.63 -11.24 4.97
C ARG A 17 20.18 -10.62 3.68
N ILE A 18 19.30 -10.03 2.89
CA ILE A 18 19.63 -9.21 1.72
C ILE A 18 19.12 -7.78 1.90
N CYS A 19 19.95 -6.78 1.59
CA CYS A 19 19.54 -5.38 1.62
C CYS A 19 18.87 -4.97 0.30
N LEU A 20 17.57 -4.73 0.33
CA LEU A 20 16.79 -4.38 -0.86
C LEU A 20 16.87 -2.90 -1.26
N THR A 21 17.65 -2.07 -0.55
CA THR A 21 17.77 -0.62 -0.78
C THR A 21 18.16 -0.24 -2.22
N LYS A 22 18.87 -1.13 -2.94
CA LYS A 22 19.26 -0.91 -4.34
C LYS A 22 18.13 -1.18 -5.35
N ILE A 23 17.08 -1.88 -4.93
CA ILE A 23 15.95 -2.33 -5.76
C ILE A 23 14.67 -1.57 -5.37
N LEU A 24 14.39 -1.43 -4.07
CA LEU A 24 13.24 -0.67 -3.60
C LEU A 24 13.51 0.82 -3.80
N GLY A 25 12.62 1.48 -4.56
CA GLY A 25 12.63 2.93 -4.75
C GLY A 25 12.11 3.67 -3.52
N SER A 26 11.47 4.81 -3.72
CA SER A 26 10.88 5.65 -2.66
C SER A 26 9.54 5.12 -2.12
N GLU A 27 9.12 3.91 -2.49
CA GLU A 27 7.86 3.34 -2.04
C GLU A 27 7.93 2.93 -0.56
N LYS A 28 6.91 3.29 0.22
CA LYS A 28 6.78 2.93 1.63
C LYS A 28 6.33 1.48 1.78
N ILE A 29 7.25 0.56 1.59
CA ILE A 29 7.05 -0.87 1.82
C ILE A 29 7.41 -1.17 3.29
N SER A 30 6.47 -1.74 4.03
CA SER A 30 6.67 -2.08 5.45
C SER A 30 7.17 -3.51 5.63
N SER A 31 6.76 -4.42 4.75
CA SER A 31 7.11 -5.84 4.82
C SER A 31 7.06 -6.48 3.42
N VAL A 32 7.52 -7.72 3.30
CA VAL A 32 7.46 -8.50 2.07
C VAL A 32 6.94 -9.90 2.38
N VAL A 33 6.12 -10.45 1.49
CA VAL A 33 5.83 -11.89 1.48
C VAL A 33 6.86 -12.55 0.57
N ALA A 34 7.62 -13.50 1.11
CA ALA A 34 8.64 -14.23 0.37
C ALA A 34 8.16 -15.64 0.06
N HIS A 35 8.31 -16.07 -1.18
CA HIS A 35 8.04 -17.45 -1.59
C HIS A 35 9.10 -17.93 -2.60
N MET A 36 9.26 -19.25 -2.70
CA MET A 36 10.13 -19.86 -3.71
C MET A 36 9.30 -20.48 -4.81
N GLU A 37 9.66 -20.18 -6.05
CA GLU A 37 9.05 -20.77 -7.23
C GLU A 37 10.14 -20.95 -8.30
N ASN A 38 10.28 -22.16 -8.87
CA ASN A 38 11.23 -22.45 -9.95
C ASN A 38 12.67 -21.96 -9.66
N GLU A 39 13.19 -22.25 -8.47
CA GLU A 39 14.52 -21.82 -7.98
C GLU A 39 14.71 -20.30 -7.88
N ARG A 40 13.62 -19.54 -7.90
CA ARG A 40 13.62 -18.09 -7.71
C ARG A 40 12.96 -17.75 -6.38
N ILE A 41 13.57 -16.81 -5.68
CA ILE A 41 12.94 -16.14 -4.54
C ILE A 41 12.12 -14.99 -5.11
N ILE A 42 10.81 -15.02 -4.89
CA ILE A 42 9.88 -13.98 -5.28
C ILE A 42 9.47 -13.24 -4.00
N LEU A 43 9.53 -11.91 -4.07
CA LEU A 43 9.18 -11.02 -2.96
C LEU A 43 8.01 -10.14 -3.39
N ASP A 44 6.89 -10.28 -2.71
CA ASP A 44 5.72 -9.41 -2.91
C ASP A 44 5.75 -8.28 -1.88
N PRO A 45 5.90 -7.02 -2.29
CA PRO A 45 5.87 -5.88 -1.38
C PRO A 45 4.52 -5.72 -0.69
N MET A 46 4.55 -5.47 0.62
CA MET A 46 3.38 -5.24 1.46
C MET A 46 3.46 -3.90 2.18
N VAL A 47 2.30 -3.36 2.50
CA VAL A 47 2.14 -2.14 3.29
C VAL A 47 1.34 -2.43 4.55
N GLU A 48 1.79 -1.89 5.68
CA GLU A 48 1.13 -2.02 6.97
C GLU A 48 -0.07 -1.08 7.02
N ILE A 49 -1.18 -1.61 7.56
CA ILE A 49 -2.41 -0.86 7.75
C ILE A 49 -2.62 -0.69 9.26
N PRO A 50 -2.81 0.56 9.75
CA PRO A 50 -3.12 0.79 11.16
C PRO A 50 -4.32 -0.05 11.63
N ALA A 51 -4.26 -0.58 12.86
CA ALA A 51 -5.30 -1.46 13.39
C ALA A 51 -6.72 -0.86 13.32
N ARG A 52 -6.83 0.46 13.53
CA ARG A 52 -8.10 1.23 13.42
C ARG A 52 -8.69 1.26 12.01
N GLU A 53 -7.89 1.01 10.98
CA GLU A 53 -8.28 1.05 9.55
C GLU A 53 -8.38 -0.35 8.93
N ALA A 54 -7.80 -1.37 9.58
CA ALA A 54 -7.80 -2.76 9.11
C ALA A 54 -9.21 -3.32 8.86
N TRP A 55 -10.23 -2.84 9.58
CA TRP A 55 -11.63 -3.28 9.40
C TRP A 55 -12.19 -2.88 8.03
N ILE A 56 -11.72 -1.79 7.41
CA ILE A 56 -12.19 -1.32 6.10
C ILE A 56 -11.95 -2.42 5.05
N TYR A 57 -10.78 -3.06 5.13
CA TYR A 57 -10.40 -4.15 4.21
C TYR A 57 -11.16 -5.46 4.47
N LYS A 58 -11.76 -5.63 5.66
CA LYS A 58 -12.65 -6.76 5.97
C LYS A 58 -14.09 -6.53 5.49
N ASN A 59 -14.50 -5.27 5.35
CA ASN A 59 -15.84 -4.90 4.91
C ASN A 59 -15.84 -4.40 3.46
N LYS A 60 -16.15 -5.29 2.51
CA LYS A 60 -16.18 -4.98 1.07
C LYS A 60 -17.05 -3.76 0.72
N LYS A 61 -18.17 -3.57 1.43
CA LYS A 61 -19.07 -2.42 1.21
C LYS A 61 -18.42 -1.12 1.63
N ALA A 62 -17.76 -1.10 2.79
CA ALA A 62 -17.03 0.07 3.28
C ALA A 62 -15.84 0.41 2.36
N LEU A 63 -15.07 -0.60 1.95
CA LEU A 63 -13.96 -0.42 1.01
C LEU A 63 -14.42 0.16 -0.33
N ALA A 64 -15.51 -0.37 -0.91
CA ALA A 64 -16.06 0.15 -2.16
C ALA A 64 -16.57 1.59 -2.00
N SER A 65 -17.18 1.93 -0.87
CA SER A 65 -17.62 3.30 -0.59
C SER A 65 -16.43 4.26 -0.46
N LEU A 66 -15.34 3.83 0.20
CA LEU A 66 -14.11 4.61 0.32
C LEU A 66 -13.46 4.83 -1.04
N GLN A 67 -13.30 3.78 -1.84
CA GLN A 67 -12.75 3.87 -3.21
C GLN A 67 -13.58 4.80 -4.10
N LYS A 68 -14.92 4.74 -3.99
CA LYS A 68 -15.83 5.66 -4.67
C LYS A 68 -15.63 7.10 -4.19
N GLY A 69 -15.45 7.33 -2.89
CA GLY A 69 -15.15 8.66 -2.36
C GLY A 69 -13.83 9.23 -2.88
N LEU A 70 -12.78 8.41 -2.88
CA LEU A 70 -11.44 8.79 -3.36
C LEU A 70 -11.38 9.05 -4.87
N SER A 71 -12.26 8.44 -5.67
CA SER A 71 -12.31 8.68 -7.11
C SER A 71 -13.05 9.96 -7.52
N LEU A 72 -13.81 10.57 -6.60
CA LEU A 72 -14.47 11.85 -6.83
C LEU A 72 -13.43 12.98 -6.78
N LYS A 73 -13.21 13.63 -7.93
CA LYS A 73 -12.19 14.69 -8.10
C LYS A 73 -12.53 16.02 -7.44
N THR A 74 -13.76 16.25 -6.99
CA THR A 74 -14.23 17.58 -6.60
C THR A 74 -15.09 17.52 -5.33
N SER A 75 -14.68 18.30 -4.33
CA SER A 75 -15.59 18.75 -3.28
C SER A 75 -16.61 19.69 -3.93
N VAL A 76 -17.83 19.21 -4.18
CA VAL A 76 -18.93 20.08 -4.58
C VAL A 76 -19.30 20.92 -3.37
N SER A 77 -19.16 22.24 -3.45
CA SER A 77 -19.66 23.14 -2.41
C SER A 77 -21.18 22.96 -2.31
N ARG A 78 -21.64 22.42 -1.19
CA ARG A 78 -23.07 22.26 -0.88
C ARG A 78 -23.62 23.42 -0.04
N GLY A 79 -22.85 24.50 0.10
CA GLY A 79 -23.13 25.59 1.03
C GLY A 79 -22.63 25.28 2.44
N SER A 80 -22.87 26.22 3.36
CA SER A 80 -22.49 26.08 4.77
C SER A 80 -23.54 25.29 5.55
N PHE A 81 -23.10 24.28 6.31
CA PHE A 81 -23.95 23.56 7.26
C PHE A 81 -24.02 24.24 8.63
N ALA A 82 -23.42 25.42 8.82
CA ALA A 82 -23.38 26.13 10.10
C ALA A 82 -24.77 26.40 10.70
N LYS A 83 -25.82 26.50 9.87
CA LYS A 83 -27.20 26.68 10.32
C LYS A 83 -27.76 25.46 11.08
N TYR A 84 -27.14 24.29 10.95
CA TYR A 84 -27.57 23.03 11.58
C TYR A 84 -26.65 22.60 12.74
N ALA A 85 -25.61 23.37 13.02
CA ALA A 85 -24.84 23.22 14.24
C ALA A 85 -25.60 23.99 15.33
N GLU A 86 -26.66 23.39 15.87
CA GLU A 86 -27.21 23.86 17.14
C GLU A 86 -26.16 23.60 18.24
N GLU A 87 -26.08 24.54 19.17
CA GLU A 87 -25.10 24.68 20.26
C GLU A 87 -25.19 23.56 21.30
#